data_AF-A0A3B9SZ22-F1
#
_entry.id   AF-A0A3B9SZ22-F1
#
_cell.length_a   1.000
_cell.length_b   1.000
_cell.length_c   1.000
_cell.angle_alpha   90.00
_cell.angle_beta   90.00
_cell.angle_gamma   90.00
#
_symmetry.space_group_name_H-M   'P 1'
#
loop_
_entity.id
_entity.type
_entity.pdbx_description
1 polymer ?
#
loop_
_entity_poly.entity_id
_entity_poly.type
_entity_poly.pdbx_seq_one_letter_code
_entity_poly.pdbx_strand_id
1 'polypeptide(L)'
;MALDGAFLSCIRQELMQLIGTRIDKIYQPARDELVLSFRGKGGAVKVLFSASADAARVHITGTSPENPPKPPMFCMLLRKHISGGKLEAIEQDGLERILRFRIRANNEMGDSVVLTLVCEIMGRFSNVILVNEHGRIIDSLRRVDEEISRVRLVLPAMEYAAPPREDRICMPDCTDDMIRERLAAAPAMSLSKAVIRLFEGVSPIVAREWEYYTGHGDAVTLPLDAEQLSRFLFAIHQAQEALRSPDARHYTMLRTKEGQLKDFSYLHIAQYGALMISAEMPTAGALLDAFFAQRDHFMRMHQRANDLFRFLVNTSERISKRTANQKQELLACDAMEEDRRRGDLISANLYRIQRGDRIAKVEDFYDEACPTVEIPLDVRLTPAQNAQAYYKKYRKACNARKKLSELIAAGEQELEYIDSVFDALTRAECESDLAQLRLELTEQGYLRANRKAPKPPKPMQPLHFQTADGFDIFVGRNNKQNDQL
;
A
#
# COMPACT_ATOMS: atom_id res chain seq x y z
N MET A 1 8.89 -4.57 -14.53
CA MET A 1 9.05 -5.48 -13.39
C MET A 1 10.49 -5.94 -13.39
N ALA A 2 11.15 -5.90 -12.23
CA ALA A 2 12.56 -6.25 -12.06
C ALA A 2 12.82 -7.75 -12.26
N LEU A 3 11.91 -8.60 -11.74
CA LEU A 3 11.97 -10.05 -11.91
C LEU A 3 11.61 -10.42 -13.37
N ASP A 4 12.63 -10.51 -14.20
CA ASP A 4 12.54 -10.99 -15.57
C ASP A 4 12.76 -12.50 -15.66
N GLY A 5 12.66 -13.02 -16.87
CA GLY A 5 12.81 -14.45 -17.15
C GLY A 5 14.22 -14.97 -16.91
N ALA A 6 15.23 -14.15 -17.20
CA ALA A 6 16.62 -14.47 -16.93
C ALA A 6 16.87 -14.60 -15.41
N PHE A 7 16.40 -13.65 -14.61
CA PHE A 7 16.45 -13.75 -13.15
C PHE A 7 15.68 -14.97 -12.65
N LEU A 8 14.51 -15.27 -13.23
CA LEU A 8 13.74 -16.48 -12.91
C LEU A 8 14.50 -17.78 -13.22
N SER A 9 15.35 -17.79 -14.26
CA SER A 9 16.23 -18.92 -14.57
C SER A 9 17.29 -19.13 -13.48
N CYS A 10 17.86 -18.04 -12.94
CA CYS A 10 18.75 -18.12 -11.77
C CYS A 10 18.03 -18.72 -10.55
N ILE A 11 16.80 -18.28 -10.27
CA ILE A 11 15.96 -18.86 -9.20
C ILE A 11 15.69 -20.34 -9.47
N ARG A 12 15.34 -20.71 -10.71
CA ARG A 12 15.08 -22.10 -11.09
C ARG A 12 16.29 -22.98 -10.75
N GLN A 13 17.50 -22.55 -11.07
CA GLN A 13 18.71 -23.30 -10.75
C GLN A 13 18.93 -23.43 -9.24
N GLU A 14 18.64 -22.39 -8.45
CA GLU A 14 18.64 -22.49 -6.99
C GLU A 14 17.60 -23.52 -6.49
N LEU A 15 16.42 -23.56 -7.09
CA LEU A 15 15.35 -24.50 -6.75
C LEU A 15 15.63 -25.95 -7.18
N MET A 16 16.53 -26.18 -8.17
CA MET A 16 16.84 -27.53 -8.66
C MET A 16 17.38 -28.45 -7.55
N GLN A 17 17.96 -27.90 -6.48
CA GLN A 17 18.38 -28.68 -5.30
C GLN A 17 17.23 -29.44 -4.62
N LEU A 18 15.98 -29.04 -4.88
CA LEU A 18 14.77 -29.67 -4.33
C LEU A 18 14.31 -30.88 -5.15
N ILE A 19 14.86 -31.10 -6.34
CA ILE A 19 14.50 -32.26 -7.17
C ILE A 19 14.83 -33.54 -6.39
N GLY A 20 13.85 -34.45 -6.36
CA GLY A 20 13.90 -35.69 -5.62
C GLY A 20 13.43 -35.61 -4.16
N THR A 21 13.22 -34.41 -3.62
CA THR A 21 12.65 -34.21 -2.28
C THR A 21 11.13 -34.35 -2.28
N ARG A 22 10.53 -34.52 -1.09
CA ARG A 22 9.07 -34.65 -0.93
C ARG A 22 8.46 -33.39 -0.34
N ILE A 23 7.25 -33.07 -0.77
CA ILE A 23 6.44 -31.99 -0.18
C ILE A 23 5.92 -32.47 1.18
N ASP A 24 6.43 -31.86 2.26
CA ASP A 24 6.06 -32.16 3.64
C ASP A 24 4.80 -31.38 4.05
N LYS A 25 4.83 -30.06 3.87
CA LYS A 25 3.77 -29.16 4.34
C LYS A 25 3.41 -28.14 3.27
N ILE A 26 2.12 -27.79 3.24
CA ILE A 26 1.56 -26.79 2.34
C ILE A 26 0.77 -25.79 3.16
N TYR A 27 1.09 -24.52 3.00
CA TYR A 27 0.45 -23.40 3.70
C TYR A 27 0.08 -22.30 2.73
N GLN A 28 -0.94 -21.51 3.09
CA GLN A 28 -1.35 -20.33 2.34
C GLN A 28 -1.51 -19.18 3.36
N PRO A 29 -0.42 -18.46 3.69
CA PRO A 29 -0.43 -17.44 4.73
C PRO A 29 -1.28 -16.22 4.35
N ALA A 30 -1.32 -15.87 3.07
CA ALA A 30 -2.13 -14.78 2.52
C ALA A 30 -2.95 -15.25 1.32
N ARG A 31 -3.89 -14.42 0.87
CA ARG A 31 -4.79 -14.75 -0.26
C ARG A 31 -4.03 -15.14 -1.52
N ASP A 32 -2.92 -14.46 -1.78
CA ASP A 32 -2.08 -14.55 -2.98
C ASP A 32 -0.68 -15.13 -2.70
N GLU A 33 -0.48 -15.76 -1.54
CA GLU A 33 0.79 -16.39 -1.19
C GLU A 33 0.61 -17.85 -0.77
N LEU A 34 1.46 -18.72 -1.29
CA LEU A 34 1.52 -20.14 -1.00
C LEU A 34 2.94 -20.50 -0.56
N VAL A 35 3.08 -21.30 0.49
CA VAL A 35 4.36 -21.83 0.97
C VAL A 35 4.34 -23.34 0.91
N LEU A 36 5.29 -23.91 0.17
CA LEU A 36 5.54 -25.34 0.08
C LEU A 36 6.83 -25.65 0.84
N SER A 37 6.75 -26.54 1.83
CA SER A 37 7.91 -27.06 2.54
C SER A 37 8.32 -28.40 1.94
N PHE A 38 9.54 -28.45 1.45
CA PHE A 38 10.18 -29.64 0.89
C PHE A 38 11.12 -30.24 1.94
N ARG A 39 10.99 -31.54 2.20
CA ARG A 39 11.86 -32.26 3.14
C ARG A 39 12.85 -33.13 2.37
N GLY A 40 14.13 -32.80 2.52
CA GLY A 40 15.27 -33.54 1.99
C GLY A 40 16.20 -34.04 3.09
N LYS A 41 17.38 -34.56 2.71
CA LYS A 41 18.39 -35.04 3.66
C LYS A 41 18.97 -33.92 4.54
N GLY A 42 19.00 -32.68 4.05
CA GLY A 42 19.52 -31.50 4.76
C GLY A 42 18.48 -30.75 5.61
N GLY A 43 17.28 -31.31 5.80
CA GLY A 43 16.20 -30.66 6.55
C GLY A 43 15.08 -30.13 5.67
N ALA A 44 14.26 -29.25 6.24
CA ALA A 44 13.09 -28.67 5.58
C ALA A 44 13.45 -27.33 4.92
N VAL A 45 13.28 -27.26 3.60
CA VAL A 45 13.44 -26.04 2.80
C VAL A 45 12.06 -25.50 2.44
N LYS A 46 11.85 -24.19 2.53
CA LYS A 46 10.56 -23.55 2.22
C LYS A 46 10.68 -22.80 0.91
N VAL A 47 9.69 -23.00 0.04
CA VAL A 47 9.54 -22.23 -1.20
C VAL A 47 8.29 -21.39 -1.08
N LEU A 48 8.44 -20.07 -1.20
CA LEU A 48 7.34 -19.13 -1.28
C LEU A 48 6.93 -18.95 -2.74
N PHE A 49 5.64 -18.95 -3.00
CA PHE A 49 5.01 -18.59 -4.26
C PHE A 49 4.10 -17.40 -3.96
N SER A 50 4.39 -16.24 -4.52
CA SER A 50 3.54 -15.06 -4.44
C SER A 50 3.00 -14.74 -5.81
N ALA A 51 1.67 -14.61 -5.91
CA ALA A 51 0.96 -14.12 -7.08
C ALA A 51 0.51 -12.66 -6.88
N SER A 52 1.07 -11.94 -5.90
CA SER A 52 0.71 -10.56 -5.61
C SER A 52 1.03 -9.63 -6.77
N ALA A 53 0.20 -8.61 -7.00
CA ALA A 53 0.34 -7.73 -8.16
C ALA A 53 1.70 -7.01 -8.19
N ASP A 54 2.16 -6.58 -7.02
CA ASP A 54 3.40 -5.81 -6.88
C ASP A 54 4.59 -6.69 -6.44
N ALA A 55 4.32 -7.90 -5.93
CA ALA A 55 5.32 -8.77 -5.27
C ALA A 55 5.36 -10.20 -5.82
N ALA A 56 4.89 -10.41 -7.05
CA ALA A 56 4.88 -11.72 -7.69
C ALA A 56 6.30 -12.31 -7.78
N ARG A 57 6.49 -13.50 -7.22
CA ARG A 57 7.79 -14.20 -7.16
C ARG A 57 7.62 -15.66 -6.78
N VAL A 58 8.64 -16.46 -7.05
CA VAL A 58 8.82 -17.78 -6.47
C VAL A 58 10.27 -17.93 -6.08
N HIS A 59 10.57 -18.35 -4.86
CA HIS A 59 11.95 -18.53 -4.40
C HIS A 59 12.02 -19.34 -3.10
N ILE A 60 13.21 -19.86 -2.80
CA ILE A 60 13.51 -20.41 -1.47
C ILE A 60 13.50 -19.25 -0.48
N THR A 61 12.72 -19.37 0.60
CA THR A 61 12.62 -18.33 1.62
C THR A 61 13.10 -18.83 2.98
N GLY A 62 13.83 -17.98 3.69
CA GLY A 62 14.13 -18.15 5.11
C GLY A 62 12.99 -17.68 6.01
N THR A 63 12.04 -16.92 5.46
CA THR A 63 10.93 -16.36 6.23
C THR A 63 9.88 -17.42 6.59
N SER A 64 9.19 -17.20 7.71
CA SER A 64 8.11 -18.07 8.17
C SER A 64 6.85 -17.23 8.41
N PRO A 65 6.06 -16.98 7.36
CA PRO A 65 4.82 -16.21 7.51
C PRO A 65 3.87 -16.87 8.51
N GLU A 66 3.12 -16.05 9.25
CA GLU A 66 2.05 -16.55 10.11
C GLU A 66 0.94 -17.18 9.27
N ASN A 67 0.48 -18.36 9.68
CA ASN A 67 -0.53 -19.11 8.94
C ASN A 67 -1.92 -18.82 9.51
N PRO A 68 -2.95 -18.68 8.66
CA PRO A 68 -4.31 -18.51 9.13
C PRO A 68 -4.78 -19.75 9.90
N PRO A 69 -5.63 -19.60 10.93
CA PRO A 69 -6.12 -20.72 11.73
C PRO A 69 -6.99 -21.69 10.90
N LYS A 70 -7.61 -21.21 9.81
CA LYS A 70 -8.35 -22.04 8.85
C LYS A 70 -7.67 -21.97 7.48
N PRO A 71 -7.20 -23.11 6.92
CA PRO A 71 -6.57 -23.12 5.61
C PRO A 71 -7.61 -22.82 4.51
N PRO A 72 -7.30 -21.95 3.52
CA PRO A 72 -8.18 -21.70 2.38
C PRO A 72 -8.37 -22.94 1.48
N MET A 73 -9.41 -22.91 0.64
CA MET A 73 -9.80 -24.05 -0.21
C MET A 73 -8.70 -24.51 -1.16
N PHE A 74 -7.99 -23.58 -1.81
CA PHE A 74 -6.90 -23.94 -2.72
C PHE A 74 -5.74 -24.63 -1.99
N CYS A 75 -5.38 -24.17 -0.79
CA CYS A 75 -4.41 -24.85 0.08
C CYS A 75 -4.85 -26.28 0.41
N MET A 76 -6.12 -26.49 0.76
CA MET A 76 -6.66 -27.82 1.04
C MET A 76 -6.68 -28.72 -0.19
N LEU A 77 -6.97 -28.17 -1.37
CA LEU A 77 -6.91 -28.89 -2.64
C LEU A 77 -5.47 -29.33 -2.94
N LEU A 78 -4.48 -28.45 -2.79
CA LEU A 78 -3.07 -28.84 -2.95
C LEU A 78 -2.69 -29.92 -1.94
N ARG A 79 -3.13 -29.83 -0.68
CA ARG A 79 -2.87 -30.88 0.31
C ARG A 79 -3.45 -32.23 -0.09
N LYS A 80 -4.64 -32.24 -0.69
CA LYS A 80 -5.28 -33.45 -1.19
C LYS A 80 -4.48 -34.08 -2.34
N HIS A 81 -3.93 -33.28 -3.25
CA HIS A 81 -3.36 -33.76 -4.50
C HIS A 81 -1.84 -33.96 -4.50
N ILE A 82 -1.07 -33.13 -3.80
CA ILE A 82 0.40 -33.11 -3.91
C ILE A 82 1.14 -33.25 -2.57
N SER A 83 0.45 -33.34 -1.42
CA SER A 83 1.13 -33.63 -0.15
C SER A 83 1.80 -35.00 -0.17
N GLY A 84 3.04 -35.07 0.33
CA GLY A 84 3.88 -36.27 0.27
C GLY A 84 4.45 -36.58 -1.13
N GLY A 85 4.02 -35.84 -2.15
CA GLY A 85 4.47 -35.98 -3.52
C GLY A 85 5.97 -35.65 -3.67
N LYS A 86 6.62 -36.32 -4.61
CA LYS A 86 8.05 -36.15 -4.91
C LYS A 86 8.21 -35.18 -6.08
N LEU A 87 9.05 -34.16 -5.90
CA LEU A 87 9.38 -33.24 -6.98
C LEU A 87 10.31 -33.93 -7.99
N GLU A 88 9.92 -33.98 -9.25
CA GLU A 88 10.67 -34.67 -10.31
C GLU A 88 11.47 -33.70 -11.18
N ALA A 89 10.88 -32.56 -11.52
CA ALA A 89 11.50 -31.57 -12.39
C ALA A 89 10.97 -30.17 -12.09
N ILE A 90 11.80 -29.18 -12.41
CA ILE A 90 11.43 -27.77 -12.46
C ILE A 90 11.83 -27.24 -13.84
N GLU A 91 10.84 -26.81 -14.61
CA GLU A 91 10.99 -26.44 -16.00
C GLU A 91 10.62 -24.98 -16.22
N GLN A 92 11.37 -24.32 -17.08
CA GLN A 92 11.07 -23.01 -17.63
C GLN A 92 11.08 -23.16 -19.16
N ASP A 93 10.09 -22.59 -19.82
CA ASP A 93 10.06 -22.55 -21.30
C ASP A 93 10.82 -21.30 -21.74
N GLY A 94 11.98 -21.50 -22.37
CA GLY A 94 12.93 -20.43 -22.66
C GLY A 94 13.28 -19.61 -21.41
N LEU A 95 13.10 -18.30 -21.52
CA LEU A 95 13.08 -17.31 -20.46
C LEU A 95 11.68 -16.69 -20.27
N GLU A 96 10.60 -17.43 -20.50
CA GLU A 96 9.28 -16.98 -20.11
C GLU A 96 9.18 -16.96 -18.58
N ARG A 97 8.37 -16.06 -18.03
CA ARG A 97 8.22 -15.88 -16.58
C ARG A 97 7.27 -16.93 -15.97
N ILE A 98 7.52 -18.19 -16.30
CA ILE A 98 6.68 -19.33 -15.94
C ILE A 98 7.57 -20.48 -15.49
N LEU A 99 7.37 -20.95 -14.24
CA LEU A 99 7.98 -22.19 -13.76
C LEU A 99 6.95 -23.30 -13.64
N ARG A 100 7.30 -24.50 -14.10
CA ARG A 100 6.49 -25.72 -13.99
C ARG A 100 7.18 -26.71 -13.08
N PHE A 101 6.53 -27.05 -11.97
CA PHE A 101 7.01 -28.03 -11.01
C PHE A 101 6.29 -29.36 -11.27
N ARG A 102 7.00 -30.35 -11.80
CA ARG A 102 6.45 -31.70 -12.02
C ARG A 102 6.54 -32.50 -10.73
N ILE A 103 5.40 -32.94 -10.21
CA ILE A 103 5.29 -33.59 -8.92
C ILE A 103 4.63 -34.95 -9.11
N ARG A 104 5.36 -36.02 -8.78
CA ARG A 104 4.79 -37.37 -8.70
C ARG A 104 4.09 -37.53 -7.37
N ALA A 105 2.80 -37.82 -7.42
CA ALA A 105 1.95 -38.07 -6.24
C ALA A 105 1.13 -39.34 -6.48
N ASN A 106 0.46 -39.82 -5.43
CA ASN A 106 -0.48 -40.92 -5.56
C ASN A 106 -1.91 -40.36 -5.56
N ASN A 107 -2.76 -40.86 -6.44
CA ASN A 107 -4.18 -40.52 -6.44
C ASN A 107 -4.93 -41.25 -5.30
N GLU A 108 -6.25 -41.03 -5.18
CA GLU A 108 -7.08 -41.67 -4.15
C GLU A 108 -7.14 -43.20 -4.25
N MET A 109 -6.88 -43.75 -5.45
CA MET A 109 -6.85 -45.18 -5.73
C MET A 109 -5.47 -45.81 -5.46
N GLY A 110 -4.45 -44.99 -5.15
CA GLY A 110 -3.08 -45.42 -4.91
C GLY A 110 -2.19 -45.45 -6.15
N ASP A 111 -2.71 -45.10 -7.32
CA ASP A 111 -1.93 -45.06 -8.57
C ASP A 111 -1.01 -43.84 -8.58
N SER A 112 0.19 -44.02 -9.13
CA SER A 112 1.16 -42.95 -9.30
C SER A 112 0.77 -42.05 -10.48
N VAL A 113 0.50 -40.78 -10.20
CA VAL A 113 0.18 -39.73 -11.19
C VAL A 113 1.21 -38.61 -11.15
N VAL A 114 1.41 -37.93 -12.29
CA VAL A 114 2.29 -36.74 -12.37
C VAL A 114 1.44 -35.50 -12.55
N LEU A 115 1.48 -34.62 -11.55
CA LEU A 115 0.79 -33.34 -11.53
C LEU A 115 1.79 -32.21 -11.78
N THR A 116 1.34 -31.15 -12.45
CA THR A 116 2.18 -29.97 -12.71
C THR A 116 1.65 -28.78 -11.94
N LEU A 117 2.46 -28.22 -11.03
CA LEU A 117 2.18 -26.93 -10.41
C LEU A 117 2.86 -25.84 -11.24
N VAL A 118 2.06 -25.01 -11.91
CA VAL A 118 2.52 -23.92 -12.77
C VAL A 118 2.49 -22.61 -12.00
N CYS A 119 3.60 -21.89 -11.97
CA CYS A 119 3.72 -20.55 -11.39
C CYS A 119 3.96 -19.54 -12.50
N GLU A 120 3.01 -18.63 -12.71
CA GLU A 120 3.08 -17.56 -13.71
C GLU A 120 3.35 -16.24 -13.00
N ILE A 121 4.45 -15.56 -13.36
CA ILE A 121 4.89 -14.30 -12.72
C ILE A 121 4.71 -13.15 -13.72
N MET A 122 3.52 -12.57 -13.73
CA MET A 122 3.08 -11.56 -14.70
C MET A 122 2.51 -10.31 -13.99
N GLY A 123 3.08 -9.93 -12.84
CA GLY A 123 2.59 -8.82 -12.01
C GLY A 123 1.15 -9.05 -11.55
N ARG A 124 0.23 -8.14 -11.89
CA ARG A 124 -1.21 -8.27 -11.54
C ARG A 124 -1.88 -9.54 -12.08
N PHE A 125 -1.38 -10.12 -13.16
CA PHE A 125 -1.90 -11.34 -13.79
C PHE A 125 -1.20 -12.62 -13.31
N SER A 126 -0.33 -12.51 -12.30
CA SER A 126 0.36 -13.67 -11.75
C SER A 126 -0.60 -14.69 -11.16
N ASN A 127 -0.24 -15.97 -11.25
CA ASN A 127 -1.10 -17.06 -10.79
C ASN A 127 -0.27 -18.29 -10.39
N VAL A 128 -0.90 -19.16 -9.61
CA VAL A 128 -0.38 -20.50 -9.31
C VAL A 128 -1.49 -21.49 -9.64
N ILE A 129 -1.21 -22.41 -10.56
CA ILE A 129 -2.23 -23.27 -11.20
C ILE A 129 -1.79 -24.72 -11.05
N LEU A 130 -2.68 -25.59 -10.55
CA LEU A 130 -2.44 -27.02 -10.52
C LEU A 130 -3.07 -27.67 -11.75
N VAL A 131 -2.28 -28.43 -12.49
CA VAL A 131 -2.66 -29.10 -13.74
C VAL A 131 -2.47 -30.61 -13.58
N ASN A 132 -3.41 -31.40 -14.09
CA ASN A 132 -3.33 -32.86 -14.07
C ASN A 132 -2.46 -33.41 -15.21
N GLU A 133 -2.29 -34.73 -15.25
CA GLU A 133 -1.49 -35.43 -16.27
C GLU A 133 -2.02 -35.30 -17.70
N HIS A 134 -3.30 -34.94 -17.85
CA HIS A 134 -3.96 -34.71 -19.14
C HIS A 134 -3.93 -33.22 -19.57
N GLY A 135 -3.15 -32.38 -18.89
CA GLY A 135 -3.06 -30.96 -19.21
C GLY A 135 -4.30 -30.14 -18.81
N ARG A 136 -5.21 -30.68 -17.98
CA ARG A 136 -6.39 -29.96 -17.50
C ARG A 136 -6.16 -29.35 -16.12
N ILE A 137 -6.68 -28.14 -15.94
CA ILE A 137 -6.63 -27.39 -14.69
C ILE A 137 -7.46 -28.13 -13.63
N ILE A 138 -6.83 -28.47 -12.52
CA ILE A 138 -7.54 -28.95 -11.33
C ILE A 138 -8.14 -27.74 -10.59
N ASP A 139 -7.30 -26.76 -10.24
CA ASP A 139 -7.72 -25.46 -9.72
C ASP A 139 -6.57 -24.45 -9.80
N SER A 140 -6.82 -23.21 -9.42
CA SER A 140 -5.83 -22.13 -9.38
C SER A 140 -5.98 -21.24 -8.13
N LEU A 141 -4.90 -20.57 -7.77
CA LEU A 141 -4.88 -19.58 -6.70
C LEU A 141 -5.78 -18.37 -7.05
N ARG A 142 -5.85 -18.00 -8.33
CA ARG A 142 -6.75 -16.99 -8.88
C ARG A 142 -7.51 -17.57 -10.08
N ARG A 143 -8.81 -17.80 -9.91
CA ARG A 143 -9.69 -18.18 -11.02
C ARG A 143 -9.91 -16.98 -11.94
N VAL A 144 -9.81 -17.21 -13.24
CA VAL A 144 -9.97 -16.19 -14.27
C VAL A 144 -11.10 -16.61 -15.20
N ASP A 145 -12.21 -15.88 -15.15
CA ASP A 145 -13.38 -16.06 -16.00
C ASP A 145 -13.40 -15.01 -17.14
N GLU A 146 -14.47 -15.03 -17.94
CA GLU A 146 -14.66 -14.15 -19.10
C GLU A 146 -14.81 -12.67 -18.71
N GLU A 147 -15.25 -12.38 -17.47
CA GLU A 147 -15.33 -11.01 -16.96
C GLU A 147 -13.94 -10.43 -16.70
N ILE A 148 -13.02 -11.26 -16.20
CA ILE A 148 -11.66 -10.86 -15.86
C ILE A 148 -10.74 -10.84 -17.09
N SER A 149 -10.87 -11.82 -18.00
CA SER A 149 -10.00 -11.93 -19.17
C SER A 149 -10.73 -12.53 -20.36
N ARG A 150 -10.72 -11.79 -21.47
CA ARG A 150 -11.19 -12.28 -22.78
C ARG A 150 -10.14 -13.08 -23.55
N VAL A 151 -8.89 -13.06 -23.09
CA VAL A 151 -7.75 -13.66 -23.80
C VAL A 151 -7.60 -15.13 -23.43
N ARG A 152 -7.78 -15.45 -22.15
CA ARG A 152 -7.52 -16.78 -21.59
C ARG A 152 -8.30 -16.95 -20.29
N LEU A 153 -9.00 -18.08 -20.20
CA LEU A 153 -9.72 -18.53 -19.01
C LEU A 153 -8.84 -19.47 -18.19
N VAL A 154 -8.96 -19.40 -16.87
CA VAL A 154 -8.28 -20.27 -15.91
C VAL A 154 -9.31 -20.77 -14.92
N LEU A 155 -10.03 -21.83 -15.30
CA LEU A 155 -11.09 -22.46 -14.51
C LEU A 155 -10.87 -23.97 -14.40
N PRO A 156 -11.36 -24.62 -13.32
CA PRO A 156 -11.30 -26.07 -13.18
C PRO A 156 -11.86 -26.82 -14.40
N ALA A 157 -11.28 -27.99 -14.68
CA ALA A 157 -11.58 -28.89 -15.79
C ALA A 157 -11.27 -28.37 -17.21
N MET A 158 -10.89 -27.10 -17.38
CA MET A 158 -10.43 -26.57 -18.66
C MET A 158 -9.01 -27.03 -18.98
N GLU A 159 -8.66 -27.09 -20.26
CA GLU A 159 -7.29 -27.32 -20.71
C GLU A 159 -6.40 -26.11 -20.37
N TYR A 160 -5.22 -26.38 -19.82
CA TYR A 160 -4.24 -25.35 -19.53
C TYR A 160 -3.58 -24.88 -20.83
N ALA A 161 -3.85 -23.63 -21.22
CA ALA A 161 -3.02 -22.90 -22.18
C ALA A 161 -2.01 -22.03 -21.40
N ALA A 162 -0.82 -21.75 -21.95
CA ALA A 162 0.06 -20.72 -21.42
C ALA A 162 -0.44 -19.31 -21.80
N PRO A 163 0.00 -18.23 -21.13
CA PRO A 163 -0.19 -16.87 -21.63
C PRO A 163 0.31 -16.73 -23.09
N PRO A 164 -0.30 -15.85 -23.91
CA PRO A 164 0.16 -15.61 -25.28
C PRO A 164 1.65 -15.25 -25.31
N ARG A 165 2.41 -15.97 -26.15
CA ARG A 165 3.85 -15.74 -26.34
C ARG A 165 4.07 -14.76 -27.48
N GLU A 166 4.90 -13.75 -27.24
CA GLU A 166 5.36 -12.82 -28.28
C GLU A 166 6.52 -13.46 -29.06
N ASP A 167 6.66 -13.09 -30.33
CA ASP A 167 7.82 -13.51 -31.14
C ASP A 167 9.07 -12.73 -30.73
N ARG A 168 9.83 -13.30 -29.78
CA ARG A 168 11.05 -12.75 -29.21
C ARG A 168 12.16 -13.79 -29.23
N ILE A 169 13.39 -13.30 -29.26
CA ILE A 169 14.60 -14.10 -29.22
C ILE A 169 14.84 -14.58 -27.79
N CYS A 170 15.02 -15.89 -27.60
CA CYS A 170 15.50 -16.46 -26.34
C CYS A 170 16.99 -16.12 -26.17
N MET A 171 17.32 -15.24 -25.20
CA MET A 171 18.67 -14.71 -25.01
C MET A 171 19.79 -15.77 -24.82
N PRO A 172 19.60 -16.89 -24.09
CA PRO A 172 20.65 -17.90 -23.91
C PRO A 172 21.02 -18.64 -25.19
N ASP A 173 20.11 -18.67 -26.17
CA ASP A 173 20.19 -19.49 -27.38
C ASP A 173 20.49 -18.66 -28.64
N CYS A 174 20.68 -17.34 -28.50
CA CYS A 174 20.87 -16.46 -29.64
C CYS A 174 22.31 -16.34 -30.12
N THR A 175 22.48 -16.25 -31.44
CA THR A 175 23.76 -15.98 -32.11
C THR A 175 23.89 -14.49 -32.46
N ASP A 176 25.12 -14.03 -32.62
CA ASP A 176 25.43 -12.65 -33.04
C ASP A 176 24.73 -12.28 -34.35
N ASP A 177 24.71 -13.18 -35.33
CA ASP A 177 24.08 -12.95 -36.63
C ASP A 177 22.57 -12.72 -36.49
N MET A 178 21.90 -13.52 -35.65
CA MET A 178 20.47 -13.36 -35.39
C MET A 178 20.17 -12.02 -34.68
N ILE A 179 21.04 -11.60 -33.76
CA ILE A 179 20.92 -10.29 -33.10
C ILE A 179 21.09 -9.16 -34.11
N ARG A 180 22.12 -9.25 -34.97
CA ARG A 180 22.41 -8.26 -36.03
C ARG A 180 21.22 -8.09 -36.97
N GLU A 181 20.67 -9.20 -37.46
CA GLU A 181 19.52 -9.19 -38.35
C GLU A 181 18.30 -8.53 -37.70
N ARG A 182 17.99 -8.89 -36.45
CA ARG A 182 16.82 -8.38 -35.73
C ARG A 182 16.95 -6.91 -35.35
N LEU A 183 18.16 -6.43 -35.04
CA LEU A 183 18.42 -5.01 -34.82
C LEU A 183 18.31 -4.21 -36.12
N ALA A 184 18.82 -4.73 -37.24
CA ALA A 184 18.73 -4.06 -38.54
C ALA A 184 17.29 -3.91 -39.03
N ALA A 185 16.42 -4.87 -38.70
CA ALA A 185 15.00 -4.83 -39.02
C ALA A 185 14.16 -3.96 -38.05
N ALA A 186 14.71 -3.54 -36.92
CA ALA A 186 13.98 -2.77 -35.92
C ALA A 186 13.87 -1.28 -36.32
N PRO A 187 12.72 -0.62 -36.06
CA PRO A 187 12.57 0.80 -36.38
C PRO A 187 13.42 1.68 -35.45
N ALA A 188 13.72 2.91 -35.87
CA ALA A 188 14.48 3.88 -35.09
C ALA A 188 13.81 4.14 -33.73
N MET A 189 14.49 3.76 -32.64
CA MET A 189 14.07 3.95 -31.25
C MET A 189 15.28 3.84 -30.33
N SER A 190 15.09 4.11 -29.03
CA SER A 190 16.15 3.89 -28.03
C SER A 190 16.50 2.41 -27.90
N LEU A 191 17.78 2.13 -27.67
CA LEU A 191 18.29 0.76 -27.61
C LEU A 191 17.61 -0.05 -26.49
N SER A 192 17.40 0.53 -25.31
CA SER A 192 16.66 -0.15 -24.22
C SER A 192 15.25 -0.57 -24.62
N LYS A 193 14.53 0.24 -25.41
CA LYS A 193 13.18 -0.11 -25.91
C LYS A 193 13.25 -1.22 -26.95
N ALA A 194 14.25 -1.18 -27.84
CA ALA A 194 14.48 -2.24 -28.80
C ALA A 194 14.76 -3.57 -28.08
N VAL A 195 15.69 -3.59 -27.13
CA VAL A 195 16.05 -4.79 -26.34
C VAL A 195 14.83 -5.47 -25.72
N ILE A 196 13.94 -4.70 -25.07
CA ILE A 196 12.72 -5.24 -24.43
C ILE A 196 11.79 -5.91 -25.46
N ARG A 197 11.77 -5.41 -26.70
CA ARG A 197 10.95 -5.97 -27.78
C ARG A 197 11.62 -7.16 -28.47
N LEU A 198 12.95 -7.16 -28.55
CA LEU A 198 13.71 -8.21 -29.23
C LEU A 198 13.86 -9.46 -28.36
N PHE A 199 14.11 -9.31 -27.06
CA PHE A 199 14.53 -10.41 -26.20
C PHE A 199 13.44 -10.86 -25.23
N GLU A 200 13.33 -12.17 -25.09
CA GLU A 200 12.60 -12.83 -24.04
C GLU A 200 13.38 -12.73 -22.72
N GLY A 201 12.66 -12.47 -21.63
CA GLY A 201 13.26 -12.55 -20.29
C GLY A 201 14.24 -11.44 -19.92
N VAL A 202 14.18 -10.27 -20.58
CA VAL A 202 14.99 -9.10 -20.25
C VAL A 202 14.13 -7.99 -19.62
N SER A 203 14.50 -7.56 -18.41
CA SER A 203 13.84 -6.45 -17.70
C SER A 203 14.29 -5.08 -18.24
N PRO A 204 13.49 -4.02 -17.99
CA PRO A 204 13.90 -2.66 -18.32
C PRO A 204 15.20 -2.19 -17.66
N ILE A 205 15.53 -2.70 -16.46
CA ILE A 205 16.79 -2.36 -15.79
C ILE A 205 17.99 -2.95 -16.52
N VAL A 206 17.92 -4.23 -16.91
CA VAL A 206 18.96 -4.89 -17.70
C VAL A 206 19.08 -4.24 -19.09
N ALA A 207 17.95 -3.92 -19.73
CA ALA A 207 17.97 -3.26 -21.04
C ALA A 207 18.64 -1.87 -20.99
N ARG A 208 18.37 -1.08 -19.94
CA ARG A 208 19.06 0.21 -19.73
C ARG A 208 20.52 0.03 -19.36
N GLU A 209 20.87 -1.04 -18.67
CA GLU A 209 22.26 -1.36 -18.35
C GLU A 209 23.06 -1.65 -19.62
N TRP A 210 22.50 -2.47 -20.52
CA TRP A 210 23.13 -2.75 -21.81
C TRP A 210 23.23 -1.49 -22.68
N GLU A 211 22.21 -0.64 -22.68
CA GLU A 211 22.27 0.67 -23.36
C GLU A 211 23.37 1.56 -22.76
N TYR A 212 23.45 1.65 -21.44
CA TYR A 212 24.48 2.40 -20.72
C TYR A 212 25.90 1.95 -21.11
N TYR A 213 26.15 0.63 -21.12
CA TYR A 213 27.44 0.08 -21.57
C TYR A 213 27.71 0.33 -23.05
N THR A 214 26.67 0.28 -23.89
CA THR A 214 26.79 0.48 -25.34
C THR A 214 27.14 1.93 -25.67
N GLY A 215 26.55 2.89 -24.95
CA GLY A 215 26.73 4.33 -25.16
C GLY A 215 27.77 4.98 -24.26
N HIS A 216 28.47 4.23 -23.40
CA HIS A 216 29.37 4.79 -22.36
C HIS A 216 28.69 5.84 -21.47
N GLY A 217 27.41 5.61 -21.16
CA GLY A 217 26.58 6.54 -20.39
C GLY A 217 25.67 7.45 -21.19
N ASP A 218 25.91 7.59 -22.50
CA ASP A 218 25.03 8.34 -23.38
C ASP A 218 23.85 7.49 -23.87
N ALA A 219 22.74 8.15 -24.19
CA ALA A 219 21.57 7.49 -24.78
C ALA A 219 21.91 6.97 -26.19
N VAL A 220 21.46 5.75 -26.51
CA VAL A 220 21.77 5.10 -27.79
C VAL A 220 20.48 4.84 -28.54
N THR A 221 20.47 5.14 -29.83
CA THR A 221 19.33 4.89 -30.71
C THR A 221 19.73 4.04 -31.89
N LEU A 222 18.81 3.22 -32.39
CA LEU A 222 19.04 2.43 -33.60
C LEU A 222 19.03 3.30 -34.87
N PRO A 223 19.83 2.95 -35.91
CA PRO A 223 20.76 1.81 -35.97
C PRO A 223 22.05 2.06 -35.18
N LEU A 224 22.69 0.97 -34.73
CA LEU A 224 23.98 1.03 -34.04
C LEU A 224 25.14 1.14 -35.03
N ASP A 225 26.16 1.92 -34.70
CA ASP A 225 27.44 1.84 -35.40
C ASP A 225 28.22 0.55 -35.04
N ALA A 226 29.33 0.30 -35.72
CA ALA A 226 30.11 -0.93 -35.54
C ALA A 226 30.70 -1.08 -34.12
N GLU A 227 31.07 0.02 -33.47
CA GLU A 227 31.69 0.00 -32.15
C GLU A 227 30.63 -0.20 -31.06
N GLN A 228 29.50 0.52 -31.17
CA GLN A 228 28.30 0.34 -30.36
C GLN A 228 27.79 -1.10 -30.45
N LEU A 229 27.68 -1.64 -31.66
CA LEU A 229 27.23 -3.02 -31.87
C LEU A 229 28.16 -4.04 -31.19
N SER A 230 29.48 -3.85 -31.29
CA SER A 230 30.46 -4.71 -30.62
C SER A 230 30.28 -4.69 -29.09
N ARG A 231 30.14 -3.50 -28.49
CA ARG A 231 29.88 -3.35 -27.04
C ARG A 231 28.55 -3.97 -26.63
N PHE A 232 27.51 -3.78 -27.44
CA PHE A 232 26.19 -4.33 -27.17
C PHE A 232 26.21 -5.86 -27.16
N LEU A 233 26.86 -6.48 -28.16
CA LEU A 233 27.03 -7.94 -28.21
C LEU A 233 27.83 -8.45 -27.01
N PHE A 234 28.90 -7.74 -26.62
CA PHE A 234 29.65 -8.08 -25.42
C PHE A 234 28.77 -8.06 -24.15
N ALA A 235 27.92 -7.06 -23.97
CA ALA A 235 27.00 -6.99 -22.83
C ALA A 235 26.01 -8.17 -22.81
N ILE A 236 25.53 -8.62 -23.97
CA ILE A 236 24.68 -9.82 -24.09
C ILE A 236 25.46 -11.08 -23.71
N HIS A 237 26.70 -11.25 -24.19
CA HIS A 237 27.52 -12.41 -23.85
C HIS A 237 27.79 -12.50 -22.36
N GLN A 238 28.06 -11.37 -21.68
CA GLN A 238 28.21 -11.35 -20.23
C GLN A 238 26.92 -11.80 -19.52
N ALA A 239 25.76 -11.40 -20.03
CA ALA A 239 24.47 -11.86 -19.49
C ALA A 239 24.21 -13.35 -19.75
N GLN A 240 24.58 -13.86 -20.93
CA GLN A 240 24.52 -15.28 -21.26
C GLN A 240 25.42 -16.09 -20.32
N GLU A 241 26.64 -15.61 -20.07
CA GLU A 241 27.60 -16.26 -19.20
C GLU A 241 27.11 -16.30 -17.76
N ALA A 242 26.52 -15.21 -17.25
CA ALA A 242 25.87 -15.19 -15.94
C ALA A 242 24.78 -16.26 -15.79
N LEU A 243 24.02 -16.59 -16.85
CA LEU A 243 23.03 -17.66 -16.79
C LEU A 243 23.65 -19.06 -16.79
N ARG A 244 24.78 -19.25 -17.46
CA ARG A 244 25.47 -20.54 -17.59
C ARG A 244 26.36 -20.86 -16.38
N SER A 245 27.04 -19.85 -15.85
CA SER A 245 28.09 -19.99 -14.83
C SER A 245 27.69 -19.28 -13.53
N PRO A 246 27.59 -19.99 -12.39
CA PRO A 246 27.26 -19.38 -11.11
C PRO A 246 28.21 -18.23 -10.70
N ASP A 247 29.50 -18.35 -11.02
CA ASP A 247 30.53 -17.36 -10.63
C ASP A 247 30.41 -16.03 -11.37
N ALA A 248 29.69 -16.01 -12.50
CA ALA A 248 29.44 -14.79 -13.28
C ALA A 248 28.16 -14.06 -12.85
N ARG A 249 27.46 -14.54 -11.81
CA ARG A 249 26.21 -13.95 -11.31
C ARG A 249 26.49 -12.94 -10.23
N HIS A 250 25.80 -11.81 -10.32
CA HIS A 250 25.82 -10.77 -9.31
C HIS A 250 24.38 -10.46 -8.90
N TYR A 251 23.96 -10.96 -7.75
CA TYR A 251 22.63 -10.66 -7.22
C TYR A 251 22.64 -9.26 -6.62
N THR A 252 22.44 -8.26 -7.48
CA THR A 252 22.56 -6.84 -7.15
C THR A 252 21.21 -6.28 -6.74
N MET A 253 21.16 -5.71 -5.54
CA MET A 253 20.03 -4.95 -5.02
C MET A 253 20.36 -3.46 -5.01
N LEU A 254 19.43 -2.62 -5.47
CA LEU A 254 19.63 -1.18 -5.57
C LEU A 254 18.70 -0.41 -4.63
N ARG A 255 19.27 0.56 -3.91
CA ARG A 255 18.54 1.48 -3.03
C ARG A 255 18.99 2.92 -3.25
N THR A 256 18.09 3.86 -2.98
CA THR A 256 18.45 5.28 -2.89
C THR A 256 19.32 5.55 -1.66
N LYS A 257 19.91 6.75 -1.57
CA LYS A 257 20.69 7.16 -0.40
C LYS A 257 19.85 7.20 0.88
N GLU A 258 18.55 7.44 0.74
CA GLU A 258 17.55 7.45 1.82
C GLU A 258 17.08 6.04 2.20
N GLY A 259 17.65 4.99 1.60
CA GLY A 259 17.35 3.59 1.92
C GLY A 259 16.14 3.01 1.20
N GLN A 260 15.50 3.75 0.29
CA GLN A 260 14.37 3.23 -0.47
C GLN A 260 14.84 2.22 -1.52
N LEU A 261 14.36 0.97 -1.43
CA LEU A 261 14.61 -0.05 -2.44
C LEU A 261 13.96 0.33 -3.79
N LYS A 262 14.75 0.26 -4.87
CA LYS A 262 14.31 0.64 -6.21
C LYS A 262 14.18 -0.53 -7.16
N ASP A 263 15.25 -1.30 -7.30
CA ASP A 263 15.34 -2.33 -8.33
C ASP A 263 16.34 -3.42 -7.92
N PHE A 264 16.38 -4.52 -8.68
CA PHE A 264 17.35 -5.59 -8.50
C PHE A 264 17.65 -6.31 -9.81
N SER A 265 18.77 -7.02 -9.86
CA SER A 265 19.22 -7.75 -11.05
C SER A 265 20.07 -8.97 -10.67
N TYR A 266 20.25 -9.88 -11.62
CA TYR A 266 21.22 -10.99 -11.56
C TYR A 266 22.59 -10.60 -12.15
N LEU A 267 22.70 -9.35 -12.61
CA LEU A 267 23.92 -8.72 -13.12
C LEU A 267 24.32 -7.55 -12.22
N HIS A 268 25.57 -7.14 -12.33
CA HIS A 268 26.03 -5.86 -11.80
C HIS A 268 25.35 -4.71 -12.57
N ILE A 269 24.94 -3.66 -11.85
CA ILE A 269 24.26 -2.49 -12.41
C ILE A 269 25.07 -1.23 -12.12
N ALA A 270 25.66 -0.65 -13.16
CA ALA A 270 26.51 0.54 -13.12
C ALA A 270 25.79 1.83 -13.58
N GLN A 271 24.67 1.74 -14.33
CA GLN A 271 24.02 2.90 -14.95
C GLN A 271 23.65 4.06 -14.01
N TYR A 272 23.57 3.82 -12.71
CA TYR A 272 23.16 4.82 -11.72
C TYR A 272 24.33 5.55 -11.05
N GLY A 273 25.58 5.10 -11.25
CA GLY A 273 26.76 5.69 -10.60
C GLY A 273 26.55 5.92 -9.10
N ALA A 274 26.86 7.14 -8.62
CA ALA A 274 26.72 7.52 -7.21
C ALA A 274 25.29 7.89 -6.77
N LEU A 275 24.28 7.80 -7.65
CA LEU A 275 22.89 8.10 -7.32
C LEU A 275 22.20 6.97 -6.55
N MET A 276 22.67 5.74 -6.74
CA MET A 276 22.15 4.56 -6.06
C MET A 276 23.28 3.85 -5.31
N ILE A 277 22.91 3.20 -4.21
CA ILE A 277 23.79 2.30 -3.47
C ILE A 277 23.44 0.88 -3.90
N SER A 278 24.44 0.16 -4.42
CA SER A 278 24.32 -1.27 -4.70
C SER A 278 24.72 -2.10 -3.48
N ALA A 279 24.02 -3.21 -3.29
CA ALA A 279 24.37 -4.24 -2.33
C ALA A 279 24.27 -5.60 -3.03
N GLU A 280 25.30 -6.43 -2.86
CA GLU A 280 25.32 -7.78 -3.42
C GLU A 280 24.81 -8.79 -2.39
N MET A 281 24.02 -9.74 -2.86
CA MET A 281 23.39 -10.78 -2.05
C MET A 281 23.93 -12.15 -2.43
N PRO A 282 23.97 -13.12 -1.50
CA PRO A 282 24.61 -14.41 -1.75
C PRO A 282 23.83 -15.30 -2.73
N THR A 283 22.50 -15.21 -2.74
CA THR A 283 21.63 -16.01 -3.63
C THR A 283 20.48 -15.18 -4.17
N ALA A 284 19.82 -15.65 -5.24
CA ALA A 284 18.61 -15.03 -5.76
C ALA A 284 17.49 -15.05 -4.71
N GLY A 285 17.32 -16.16 -3.99
CA GLY A 285 16.37 -16.28 -2.89
C GLY A 285 16.62 -15.27 -1.76
N ALA A 286 17.88 -15.14 -1.31
CA ALA A 286 18.26 -14.18 -0.27
C ALA A 286 18.01 -12.73 -0.71
N LEU A 287 18.27 -12.41 -1.98
CA LEU A 287 17.96 -11.10 -2.55
C LEU A 287 16.46 -10.82 -2.48
N LEU A 288 15.63 -11.76 -2.92
CA LEU A 288 14.17 -11.57 -2.95
C LEU A 288 13.59 -11.47 -1.54
N ASP A 289 14.08 -12.27 -0.58
CA ASP A 289 13.70 -12.12 0.82
C ASP A 289 14.03 -10.72 1.34
N ALA A 290 15.27 -10.25 1.15
CA ALA A 290 15.69 -8.93 1.62
C ALA A 290 14.88 -7.80 0.95
N PHE A 291 14.73 -7.86 -0.38
CA PHE A 291 14.06 -6.83 -1.16
C PHE A 291 12.58 -6.72 -0.79
N PHE A 292 11.85 -7.85 -0.80
CA PHE A 292 10.40 -7.82 -0.57
C PHE A 292 10.07 -7.68 0.92
N ALA A 293 10.86 -8.21 1.85
CA ALA A 293 10.60 -7.99 3.29
C ALA A 293 10.71 -6.51 3.67
N GLN A 294 11.77 -5.82 3.21
CA GLN A 294 11.95 -4.39 3.47
C GLN A 294 10.91 -3.54 2.75
N ARG A 295 10.60 -3.86 1.49
CA ARG A 295 9.59 -3.12 0.72
C ARG A 295 8.19 -3.29 1.31
N ASP A 296 7.82 -4.50 1.71
CA ASP A 296 6.52 -4.76 2.32
C ASP A 296 6.39 -4.05 3.69
N HIS A 297 7.48 -4.00 4.48
CA HIS A 297 7.52 -3.20 5.71
C HIS A 297 7.30 -1.71 5.41
N PHE A 298 8.04 -1.14 4.46
CA PHE A 298 7.92 0.26 4.07
C PHE A 298 6.53 0.61 3.54
N MET A 299 5.98 -0.24 2.65
CA MET A 299 4.65 -0.05 2.07
C MET A 299 3.54 -0.17 3.13
N ARG A 300 3.62 -1.14 4.05
CA ARG A 300 2.65 -1.26 5.15
C ARG A 300 2.70 -0.04 6.07
N MET A 301 3.89 0.44 6.40
CA MET A 301 4.07 1.63 7.23
C MET A 301 3.50 2.88 6.54
N HIS A 302 3.84 3.11 5.27
CA HIS A 302 3.30 4.22 4.47
C HIS A 302 1.79 4.16 4.30
N GLN A 303 1.22 2.98 4.01
CA GLN A 303 -0.23 2.83 3.86
C GLN A 303 -0.94 3.16 5.17
N ARG A 304 -0.48 2.62 6.31
CA ARG A 304 -1.07 2.90 7.62
C ARG A 304 -0.93 4.36 8.02
N ALA A 305 0.21 4.99 7.73
CA ALA A 305 0.42 6.42 7.95
C ALA A 305 -0.56 7.25 7.10
N ASN A 306 -0.70 6.94 5.81
CA ASN A 306 -1.63 7.62 4.90
C ASN A 306 -3.11 7.43 5.27
N ASP A 307 -3.48 6.25 5.79
CA ASP A 307 -4.83 6.00 6.27
C ASP A 307 -5.12 6.82 7.54
N LEU A 308 -4.14 6.90 8.45
CA LEU A 308 -4.26 7.73 9.65
C LEU A 308 -4.28 9.22 9.31
N PHE A 309 -3.43 9.66 8.40
CA PHE A 309 -3.38 11.02 7.89
C PHE A 309 -4.74 11.44 7.31
N ARG A 310 -5.29 10.63 6.38
CA ARG A 310 -6.62 10.90 5.80
C ARG A 310 -7.71 10.92 6.86
N PHE A 311 -7.63 10.06 7.87
CA PHE A 311 -8.56 10.07 8.99
C PHE A 311 -8.48 11.38 9.80
N LEU A 312 -7.27 11.83 10.15
CA LEU A 312 -7.05 13.07 10.90
C LEU A 312 -7.53 14.30 10.12
N VAL A 313 -7.20 14.41 8.83
CA VAL A 313 -7.66 15.50 7.96
C VAL A 313 -9.20 15.55 7.92
N ASN A 314 -9.86 14.42 7.64
CA ASN A 314 -11.32 14.36 7.60
C ASN A 314 -11.97 14.69 8.95
N THR A 315 -11.30 14.37 10.06
CA THR A 315 -11.78 14.65 11.41
C THR A 315 -11.63 16.14 11.74
N SER A 316 -10.46 16.72 11.47
CA SER A 316 -10.18 18.15 11.63
C SER A 316 -11.15 19.00 10.80
N GLU A 317 -11.36 18.67 9.52
CA GLU A 317 -12.32 19.39 8.66
C GLU A 317 -13.76 19.35 9.23
N ARG A 318 -14.19 18.20 9.75
CA ARG A 318 -15.52 18.04 10.35
C ARG A 318 -15.69 18.90 11.59
N ILE A 319 -14.71 18.88 12.49
CA ILE A 319 -14.73 19.66 13.73
C ILE A 319 -14.67 21.14 13.39
N SER A 320 -13.76 21.55 12.51
CA SER A 320 -13.61 22.93 12.06
C SER A 320 -14.91 23.49 11.47
N LYS A 321 -15.57 22.74 10.59
CA LYS A 321 -16.87 23.14 10.02
C LYS A 321 -17.97 23.25 11.08
N ARG A 322 -18.02 22.31 12.03
CA ARG A 322 -18.99 22.34 13.14
C ARG A 322 -18.77 23.56 14.03
N THR A 323 -17.52 23.83 14.41
CA THR A 323 -17.14 24.98 15.25
C THR A 323 -17.40 26.30 14.52
N ALA A 324 -17.12 26.39 13.22
CA ALA A 324 -17.43 27.57 12.40
C ALA A 324 -18.93 27.89 12.37
N ASN A 325 -19.79 26.88 12.18
CA ASN A 325 -21.23 27.05 12.23
C ASN A 325 -21.70 27.52 13.62
N GLN A 326 -21.17 26.93 14.69
CA GLN A 326 -21.50 27.34 16.07
C GLN A 326 -21.06 28.78 16.36
N LYS A 327 -19.89 29.21 15.86
CA LYS A 327 -19.42 30.61 15.95
C LYS A 327 -20.36 31.55 15.19
N GLN A 328 -20.86 31.16 14.03
CA GLN A 328 -21.83 31.94 13.28
C GLN A 328 -23.19 32.06 14.01
N GLU A 329 -23.67 30.96 14.62
CA GLU A 329 -24.87 30.98 15.47
C GLU A 329 -24.68 31.85 16.73
N LEU A 330 -23.47 31.85 17.30
CA LEU A 330 -23.13 32.69 18.45
C LEU A 330 -23.20 34.18 18.09
N LEU A 331 -22.62 34.58 16.94
CA LEU A 331 -22.70 35.96 16.44
C LEU A 331 -24.16 36.40 16.22
N ALA A 332 -25.03 35.51 15.74
CA ALA A 332 -26.45 35.80 15.60
C ALA A 332 -27.16 36.05 16.95
N CYS A 333 -26.59 35.58 18.07
CA CYS A 333 -27.13 35.84 19.41
C CYS A 333 -26.83 37.27 19.90
N ASP A 334 -25.92 38.03 19.27
CA ASP A 334 -25.58 39.39 19.71
C ASP A 334 -26.76 40.36 19.59
N ALA A 335 -27.73 40.07 18.72
CA ALA A 335 -29.00 40.80 18.62
C ALA A 335 -29.94 40.60 19.82
N MET A 336 -29.57 39.81 20.85
CA MET A 336 -30.44 39.55 22.00
C MET A 336 -30.70 40.77 22.88
N GLU A 337 -29.74 41.71 22.99
CA GLU A 337 -29.92 42.92 23.81
C GLU A 337 -31.01 43.82 23.23
N GLU A 338 -31.17 43.81 21.92
CA GLU A 338 -32.25 44.51 21.21
C GLU A 338 -33.62 43.94 21.60
N ASP A 339 -33.76 42.61 21.74
CA ASP A 339 -34.99 41.98 22.22
C ASP A 339 -35.29 42.32 23.69
N ARG A 340 -34.26 42.45 24.54
CA ARG A 340 -34.44 42.93 25.92
C ARG A 340 -34.92 44.38 25.94
N ARG A 341 -34.23 45.27 25.20
CA ARG A 341 -34.59 46.69 25.05
C ARG A 341 -36.03 46.84 24.58
N ARG A 342 -36.46 46.06 23.57
CA ARG A 342 -37.85 46.06 23.08
C ARG A 342 -38.85 45.63 24.16
N GLY A 343 -38.52 44.60 24.94
CA GLY A 343 -39.35 44.15 26.07
C GLY A 343 -39.50 45.25 27.14
N ASP A 344 -38.40 45.92 27.49
CA ASP A 344 -38.35 47.02 28.46
C ASP A 344 -39.17 48.23 27.98
N LEU A 345 -39.01 48.63 26.71
CA LEU A 345 -39.73 49.74 26.09
C LEU A 345 -41.25 49.52 25.99
N ILE A 346 -41.69 48.30 25.61
CA ILE A 346 -43.11 47.94 25.60
C ILE A 346 -43.67 47.96 27.04
N SER A 347 -42.92 47.41 28.00
CA SER A 347 -43.34 47.32 29.41
C SER A 347 -43.50 48.71 30.06
N ALA A 348 -42.61 49.66 29.74
CA ALA A 348 -42.69 51.03 30.23
C ALA A 348 -43.87 51.82 29.64
N ASN A 349 -44.34 51.44 28.44
CA ASN A 349 -45.38 52.16 27.69
C ASN A 349 -46.72 51.40 27.60
N LEU A 350 -46.99 50.43 28.49
CA LEU A 350 -48.20 49.59 28.43
C LEU A 350 -49.51 50.39 28.40
N TYR A 351 -49.55 51.56 29.01
CA TYR A 351 -50.73 52.44 29.05
C TYR A 351 -51.08 53.07 27.69
N ARG A 352 -50.15 53.08 26.72
CA ARG A 352 -50.31 53.69 25.39
C ARG A 352 -50.60 52.66 24.27
N ILE A 353 -50.47 51.36 24.56
CA ILE A 353 -50.54 50.29 23.56
C ILE A 353 -51.85 49.51 23.74
N GLN A 354 -52.59 49.28 22.66
CA GLN A 354 -53.84 48.54 22.69
C GLN A 354 -53.69 47.13 22.11
N ARG A 355 -54.60 46.22 22.50
CA ARG A 355 -54.64 44.88 21.93
C ARG A 355 -55.09 44.97 20.46
N GLY A 356 -54.32 44.39 19.56
CA GLY A 356 -54.59 44.42 18.12
C GLY A 356 -53.65 45.34 17.33
N ASP A 357 -52.86 46.15 18.02
CA ASP A 357 -51.83 46.99 17.39
C ASP A 357 -50.76 46.12 16.71
N ARG A 358 -50.30 46.55 15.54
CA ARG A 358 -49.21 45.89 14.79
C ARG A 358 -47.83 46.45 15.15
N ILE A 359 -47.79 47.69 15.63
CA ILE A 359 -46.57 48.44 15.91
C ILE A 359 -46.81 49.28 17.17
N ALA A 360 -45.88 49.24 18.13
CA ALA A 360 -45.81 50.17 19.25
C ALA A 360 -44.87 51.33 18.89
N LYS A 361 -45.37 52.57 18.94
CA LYS A 361 -44.54 53.78 18.85
C LYS A 361 -44.21 54.23 20.26
N VAL A 362 -42.97 54.05 20.68
CA VAL A 362 -42.54 54.27 22.07
C VAL A 362 -41.27 55.08 22.11
N GLU A 363 -41.10 55.87 23.18
CA GLU A 363 -39.90 56.67 23.40
C GLU A 363 -38.78 55.77 23.92
N ASP A 364 -37.63 55.84 23.27
CA ASP A 364 -36.46 55.04 23.61
C ASP A 364 -35.64 55.69 24.73
N PHE A 365 -35.97 55.33 25.97
CA PHE A 365 -35.32 55.90 27.16
C PHE A 365 -33.88 55.44 27.40
N TYR A 366 -33.32 54.56 26.55
CA TYR A 366 -31.89 54.21 26.60
C TYR A 366 -31.01 55.20 25.85
N ASP A 367 -31.61 56.12 25.07
CA ASP A 367 -30.91 57.16 24.32
C ASP A 367 -31.24 58.53 24.94
N GLU A 368 -30.23 59.38 25.14
CA GLU A 368 -30.38 60.71 25.74
C GLU A 368 -31.32 61.61 24.93
N ALA A 369 -31.43 61.40 23.61
CA ALA A 369 -32.35 62.13 22.74
C ALA A 369 -33.81 61.63 22.81
N CYS A 370 -34.07 60.51 23.51
CA CYS A 370 -35.37 59.86 23.62
C CYS A 370 -36.14 59.77 22.27
N PRO A 371 -35.51 59.26 21.20
CA PRO A 371 -36.18 59.18 19.91
C PRO A 371 -37.38 58.23 19.99
N THR A 372 -38.42 58.50 19.20
CA THR A 372 -39.54 57.57 19.05
C THR A 372 -39.14 56.40 18.17
N VAL A 373 -39.19 55.18 18.70
CA VAL A 373 -38.89 53.93 17.98
C VAL A 373 -40.15 53.13 17.71
N GLU A 374 -40.15 52.38 16.61
CA GLU A 374 -41.25 51.52 16.20
C GLU A 374 -40.92 50.05 16.50
N ILE A 375 -41.70 49.43 17.39
CA ILE A 375 -41.50 48.02 17.79
C ILE A 375 -42.65 47.16 17.25
N PRO A 376 -42.37 46.12 16.44
CA PRO A 376 -43.40 45.21 15.96
C PRO A 376 -44.12 44.46 17.10
N LEU A 377 -45.44 44.28 16.98
CA LEU A 377 -46.26 43.54 17.94
C LEU A 377 -47.00 42.38 17.25
N ASP A 378 -47.22 41.29 17.97
CA ASP A 378 -48.18 40.26 17.59
C ASP A 378 -49.58 40.71 18.02
N VAL A 379 -50.42 40.97 17.00
CA VAL A 379 -51.83 41.37 17.09
C VAL A 379 -52.66 40.44 17.98
N ARG A 380 -52.29 39.16 18.07
CA ARG A 380 -53.03 38.14 18.84
C ARG A 380 -52.80 38.26 20.34
N LEU A 381 -51.65 38.82 20.73
CA LEU A 381 -51.18 38.93 22.11
C LEU A 381 -51.60 40.26 22.73
N THR A 382 -51.74 40.29 24.06
CA THR A 382 -51.86 41.56 24.80
C THR A 382 -50.51 42.30 24.83
N PRO A 383 -50.47 43.62 25.09
CA PRO A 383 -49.21 44.37 25.19
C PRO A 383 -48.22 43.75 26.20
N ALA A 384 -48.70 43.31 27.36
CA ALA A 384 -47.89 42.62 28.36
C ALA A 384 -47.38 41.25 27.85
N GLN A 385 -48.19 40.51 27.09
CA GLN A 385 -47.77 39.25 26.48
C GLN A 385 -46.75 39.46 25.36
N ASN A 386 -46.83 40.55 24.59
CA ASN A 386 -45.82 40.95 23.61
C ASN A 386 -44.47 41.26 24.29
N ALA A 387 -44.47 42.06 25.36
CA ALA A 387 -43.26 42.29 26.17
C ALA A 387 -42.67 40.97 26.70
N GLN A 388 -43.51 40.09 27.25
CA GLN A 388 -43.08 38.78 27.73
C GLN A 388 -42.53 37.88 26.62
N ALA A 389 -43.06 37.97 25.39
CA ALA A 389 -42.53 37.24 24.23
C ALA A 389 -41.11 37.71 23.88
N TYR A 390 -40.85 39.02 23.91
CA TYR A 390 -39.51 39.58 23.75
C TYR A 390 -38.55 39.13 24.86
N TYR A 391 -38.97 39.17 26.13
CA TYR A 391 -38.17 38.60 27.23
C TYR A 391 -37.93 37.09 27.11
N LYS A 392 -38.86 36.34 26.51
CA LYS A 392 -38.69 34.90 26.26
C LYS A 392 -37.67 34.64 25.15
N LYS A 393 -37.66 35.46 24.09
CA LYS A 393 -36.63 35.42 23.04
C LYS A 393 -35.25 35.74 23.62
N TYR A 394 -35.15 36.79 24.42
CA TYR A 394 -33.93 37.16 25.14
C TYR A 394 -33.40 35.99 26.00
N ARG A 395 -34.23 35.43 26.89
CA ARG A 395 -33.82 34.28 27.74
C ARG A 395 -33.37 33.07 26.93
N LYS A 396 -34.05 32.77 25.81
CA LYS A 396 -33.66 31.68 24.91
C LYS A 396 -32.28 31.95 24.29
N ALA A 397 -32.02 33.17 23.84
CA ALA A 397 -30.74 33.58 23.28
C ALA A 397 -29.61 33.54 24.32
N CYS A 398 -29.84 33.99 25.56
CA CYS A 398 -28.83 33.88 26.63
C CYS A 398 -28.43 32.43 26.93
N ASN A 399 -29.41 31.52 26.99
CA ASN A 399 -29.15 30.10 27.19
C ASN A 399 -28.41 29.47 26.00
N ALA A 400 -28.80 29.83 24.77
CA ALA A 400 -28.12 29.40 23.55
C ALA A 400 -26.67 29.89 23.54
N ARG A 401 -26.43 31.17 23.84
CA ARG A 401 -25.10 31.79 23.93
C ARG A 401 -24.19 31.00 24.88
N LYS A 402 -24.65 30.75 26.12
CA LYS A 402 -23.88 29.99 27.11
C LYS A 402 -23.50 28.60 26.57
N LYS A 403 -24.46 27.88 25.99
CA LYS A 403 -24.22 26.53 25.49
C LYS A 403 -23.33 26.50 24.25
N LEU A 404 -23.50 27.44 23.33
CA LEU A 404 -22.66 27.60 22.15
C LEU A 404 -21.22 27.93 22.54
N SER A 405 -21.00 28.82 23.51
CA SER A 405 -19.65 29.11 24.01
C SER A 405 -18.96 27.87 24.60
N GLU A 406 -19.67 27.05 25.38
CA GLU A 406 -19.14 25.77 25.88
C GLU A 406 -18.78 24.80 24.73
N LEU A 407 -19.66 24.70 23.73
CA LEU A 407 -19.45 23.80 22.58
C LEU A 407 -18.31 24.26 21.67
N ILE A 408 -18.16 25.57 21.46
CA ILE A 408 -17.06 26.16 20.68
C ILE A 408 -15.73 25.89 21.38
N ALA A 409 -15.64 26.16 22.69
CA ALA A 409 -14.42 25.91 23.46
C ALA A 409 -14.03 24.41 23.42
N ALA A 410 -15.01 23.52 23.56
CA ALA A 410 -14.77 22.08 23.43
C ALA A 410 -14.30 21.70 22.01
N GLY A 411 -14.89 22.30 20.97
CA GLY A 411 -14.49 22.06 19.58
C GLY A 411 -13.10 22.61 19.25
N GLU A 412 -12.69 23.72 19.84
CA GLU A 412 -11.34 24.28 19.70
C GLU A 412 -10.28 23.41 20.39
N GLN A 413 -10.57 22.92 21.60
CA GLN A 413 -9.71 21.93 22.28
C GLN A 413 -9.58 20.62 21.49
N GLU A 414 -10.68 20.17 20.88
CA GLU A 414 -10.67 18.98 20.03
C GLU A 414 -9.77 19.17 18.80
N LEU A 415 -9.78 20.37 18.19
CA LEU A 415 -8.88 20.70 17.07
C LEU A 415 -7.41 20.72 17.51
N GLU A 416 -7.10 21.37 18.63
CA GLU A 416 -5.73 21.42 19.17
C GLU A 416 -5.19 20.01 19.47
N TYR A 417 -6.04 19.15 20.01
CA TYR A 417 -5.70 17.73 20.19
C TYR A 417 -5.41 17.04 18.85
N ILE A 418 -6.29 17.17 17.85
CA ILE A 418 -6.08 16.54 16.54
C ILE A 418 -4.80 17.05 15.86
N ASP A 419 -4.48 18.34 15.99
CA ASP A 419 -3.25 18.93 15.47
C ASP A 419 -2.00 18.35 16.18
N SER A 420 -2.06 18.12 17.50
CA SER A 420 -0.98 17.45 18.24
C SER A 420 -0.74 16.00 17.76
N VAL A 421 -1.82 15.28 17.45
CA VAL A 421 -1.73 13.90 16.92
C VAL A 421 -1.18 13.92 15.50
N PHE A 422 -1.52 14.92 14.70
CA PHE A 422 -0.99 15.11 13.35
C PHE A 422 0.53 15.34 13.40
N ASP A 423 0.99 16.19 14.32
CA ASP A 423 2.40 16.45 14.57
C ASP A 423 3.17 15.21 15.09
N ALA A 424 2.54 14.39 15.94
CA ALA A 424 3.12 13.11 16.33
C ALA A 424 3.20 12.11 15.15
N LEU A 425 2.22 12.13 14.24
CA LEU A 425 2.21 11.28 13.04
C LEU A 425 3.35 11.65 12.07
N THR A 426 3.64 12.94 11.88
CA THR A 426 4.73 13.37 10.98
C THR A 426 6.12 12.99 11.50
N ARG A 427 6.28 12.83 12.82
CA ARG A 427 7.50 12.33 13.47
C ARG A 427 7.61 10.82 13.57
N ALA A 428 6.57 10.07 13.23
CA ALA A 428 6.57 8.62 13.41
C ALA A 428 7.55 7.94 12.45
N GLU A 429 8.53 7.22 13.00
CA GLU A 429 9.60 6.57 12.21
C GLU A 429 9.35 5.07 12.02
N CYS A 430 8.54 4.45 12.87
CA CYS A 430 8.34 3.00 12.87
C CYS A 430 6.86 2.57 12.99
N GLU A 431 6.61 1.31 12.71
CA GLU A 431 5.26 0.72 12.80
C GLU A 431 4.69 0.76 14.24
N SER A 432 5.55 0.71 15.25
CA SER A 432 5.15 0.79 16.66
C SER A 432 4.59 2.17 17.02
N ASP A 433 5.17 3.25 16.50
CA ASP A 433 4.69 4.62 16.74
C ASP A 433 3.27 4.78 16.17
N LEU A 434 3.06 4.34 14.92
CA LEU A 434 1.74 4.35 14.29
C LEU A 434 0.70 3.51 15.05
N ALA A 435 1.11 2.35 15.58
CA ALA A 435 0.24 1.48 16.36
C ALA A 435 -0.17 2.15 17.68
N GLN A 436 0.75 2.87 18.33
CA GLN A 436 0.47 3.63 19.56
C GLN A 436 -0.47 4.81 19.30
N LEU A 437 -0.27 5.58 18.22
CA LEU A 437 -1.18 6.67 17.84
C LEU A 437 -2.60 6.16 17.55
N ARG A 438 -2.72 5.02 16.88
CA ARG A 438 -4.04 4.38 16.68
C ARG A 438 -4.67 3.93 17.99
N LEU A 439 -3.88 3.42 18.93
CA LEU A 439 -4.37 3.03 20.25
C LEU A 439 -4.89 4.25 21.02
N GLU A 440 -4.12 5.34 21.04
CA GLU A 440 -4.50 6.62 21.64
C GLU A 440 -5.84 7.13 21.07
N LEU A 441 -5.96 7.20 19.74
CA LEU A 441 -7.20 7.61 19.07
C LEU A 441 -8.38 6.65 19.32
N THR A 442 -8.11 5.37 19.60
CA THR A 442 -9.15 4.40 19.97
C THR A 442 -9.61 4.62 21.41
N GLU A 443 -8.68 4.87 22.34
CA GLU A 443 -8.95 5.18 23.75
C GLU A 443 -9.74 6.49 23.88
N GLN A 444 -9.42 7.49 23.06
CA GLN A 444 -10.15 8.76 22.98
C GLN A 444 -11.48 8.68 22.20
N GLY A 445 -11.82 7.51 21.63
CA GLY A 445 -13.11 7.25 20.99
C GLY A 445 -13.24 7.71 19.53
N TYR A 446 -12.18 8.23 18.91
CA TYR A 446 -12.15 8.60 17.49
C TYR A 446 -12.16 7.37 16.56
N LEU A 447 -11.48 6.30 16.97
CA LEU A 447 -11.41 5.04 16.24
C LEU A 447 -12.20 3.93 16.95
N ARG A 448 -12.81 3.04 16.15
CA ARG A 448 -13.46 1.85 16.69
C ARG A 448 -12.42 0.79 17.04
N ALA A 449 -12.50 0.25 18.26
CA ALA A 449 -11.70 -0.87 18.68
C ALA A 449 -12.02 -2.12 17.85
N ASN A 450 -10.99 -2.71 17.23
CA ASN A 450 -11.13 -3.99 16.55
C ASN A 450 -10.99 -5.13 17.56
N ARG A 451 -12.10 -5.75 17.96
CA ARG A 451 -12.15 -6.81 18.99
C ARG A 451 -11.31 -8.06 18.67
N LYS A 452 -10.84 -8.23 17.43
CA LYS A 452 -10.00 -9.35 16.99
C LYS A 452 -8.53 -8.96 16.72
N ALA A 453 -8.13 -7.73 16.98
CA ALA A 453 -6.75 -7.32 16.76
C ALA A 453 -5.81 -7.93 17.81
N PRO A 454 -4.58 -8.32 17.43
CA PRO A 454 -3.54 -8.73 18.39
C PRO A 454 -3.23 -7.59 19.37
N LYS A 455 -2.64 -7.95 20.53
CA LYS A 455 -2.21 -6.95 21.52
C LYS A 455 -1.28 -5.93 20.86
N PRO A 456 -1.45 -4.63 21.15
CA PRO A 456 -0.58 -3.61 20.59
C PRO A 456 0.87 -3.82 21.07
N PRO A 457 1.87 -3.48 20.23
CA PRO A 457 3.28 -3.56 20.61
C PRO A 457 3.55 -2.68 21.84
N LYS A 458 4.55 -3.08 22.65
CA LYS A 458 4.96 -2.27 23.80
C LYS A 458 5.38 -0.87 23.33
N PRO A 459 5.03 0.19 24.09
CA PRO A 459 5.46 1.53 23.75
C PRO A 459 7.00 1.58 23.74
N MET A 460 7.57 2.25 22.73
CA MET A 460 9.00 2.52 22.71
C MET A 460 9.38 3.54 23.78
N GLN A 461 10.65 3.60 24.15
CA GLN A 461 11.11 4.65 25.05
C GLN A 461 11.01 6.03 24.40
N PRO A 462 10.84 7.10 25.20
CA PRO A 462 10.96 8.47 24.73
C PRO A 462 12.23 8.68 23.93
N LEU A 463 12.19 9.62 22.98
CA LEU A 463 13.40 10.08 22.33
C LEU A 463 14.31 10.71 23.37
N HIS A 464 15.61 10.41 23.30
CA HIS A 464 16.62 10.91 24.22
C HIS A 464 17.69 11.66 23.42
N PHE A 465 17.89 12.93 23.78
CA PHE A 465 18.90 13.80 23.21
C PHE A 465 19.78 14.33 24.34
N GLN A 466 21.01 14.70 24.00
CA GLN A 466 21.91 15.36 24.94
C GLN A 466 22.29 16.73 24.38
N THR A 467 22.19 17.78 25.21
CA THR A 467 22.66 19.11 24.82
C THR A 467 24.19 19.16 24.74
N ALA A 468 24.73 20.17 24.08
CA ALA A 468 26.18 20.41 24.06
C ALA A 468 26.77 20.60 25.47
N ASP A 469 25.96 21.07 26.42
CA ASP A 469 26.32 21.27 27.83
C ASP A 469 26.09 20.02 28.69
N GLY A 470 25.69 18.89 28.10
CA GLY A 470 25.59 17.59 28.77
C GLY A 470 24.25 17.27 29.44
N PHE A 471 23.21 18.10 29.27
CA PHE A 471 21.88 17.85 29.84
C PHE A 471 21.08 16.85 28.99
N ASP A 472 20.41 15.92 29.66
CA ASP A 472 19.49 14.97 29.03
C ASP A 472 18.14 15.63 28.71
N ILE A 473 17.70 15.50 27.47
CA ILE A 473 16.38 15.93 27.01
C ILE A 473 15.59 14.69 26.60
N PHE A 474 14.44 14.48 27.24
CA PHE A 474 13.50 13.42 26.88
C PHE A 474 12.30 14.02 26.15
N VAL A 475 11.95 13.47 24.99
CA VAL A 475 10.81 13.90 24.18
C VAL A 475 9.88 12.71 23.95
N GLY A 476 8.63 12.83 24.37
CA GLY A 476 7.62 11.79 24.15
C GLY A 476 7.28 11.67 22.66
N ARG A 477 7.09 10.42 22.20
CA ARG A 477 6.76 10.11 20.80
C ARG A 477 5.27 10.32 20.47
N ASN A 478 4.42 10.42 21.49
CA ASN A 478 2.99 10.67 21.38
C ASN A 478 2.49 11.39 22.63
N ASN A 479 1.22 11.81 22.62
CA ASN A 479 0.63 12.56 23.72
C ASN A 479 0.62 11.75 25.03
N LYS A 480 0.34 10.45 24.94
CA LYS A 480 0.36 9.55 26.11
C LYS A 480 1.73 9.45 26.78
N GLN A 481 2.82 9.55 26.01
CA GLN A 481 4.18 9.60 26.55
C GLN A 481 4.53 10.98 27.09
N ASN A 482 4.07 12.05 26.43
CA ASN A 482 4.22 13.41 26.95
C ASN A 482 3.53 13.58 28.31
N ASP A 483 2.37 12.93 28.51
CA ASP A 483 1.67 12.94 29.79
C ASP A 483 2.38 12.12 30.88
N GLN A 484 3.27 11.20 30.51
CA GLN A 484 4.02 10.34 31.44
C GLN A 484 5.39 10.91 31.84
N LEU A 485 5.95 11.79 31.01
CA LEU A 485 7.21 12.51 31.24
C LEU A 485 6.96 13.75 32.09
#